data_AF-A0A928FNB9-F1
#
_entry.id   AF-A0A928FNB9-F1
#
_cell.length_a   1.000
_cell.length_b   1.000
_cell.length_c   1.000
_cell.angle_alpha   90.00
_cell.angle_beta   90.00
_cell.angle_gamma   90.00
#
_symmetry.space_group_name_H-M   'P 1'
#
loop_
_entity.id
_entity.type
_entity.pdbx_description
1 polymer ?
#
loop_
_entity_poly.entity_id
_entity_poly.type
_entity_poly.pdbx_seq_one_letter_code
_entity_poly.pdbx_strand_id
1 'polypeptide(L)'
;MKLYAPKYYKEFTCIADKCKHSCCIGWEIDVDEEALEKYATLENGYGKKIIKSIDFEETPHFKLLKNDRCPHLDSTGLCKIIKNFGEGYLCHICREHPRFYNQIGDRMEVGLGISCEEACRIILNTDEYDVITEIGEICQEAEAVDFDSALHRKEIYRILSRKDVDYKSKLEIIYEKFGVYPSVCTDEEWRGLIDSLEYLDASHKKLFLNYSFELRENEKNEKYSERVLAYFIYRHCSKAWDETEFREWLGFCLFCERLFASAVMVSKESVFEIARIISEEIEYSEDNTNEITAMYFEK
;
A
#
# COMPACT_ATOMS: atom_id res chain seq x y z
N MET A 1 -1.31 -1.45 -23.72
CA MET A 1 -0.97 -2.69 -22.97
C MET A 1 -2.23 -3.34 -22.42
N LYS A 2 -2.23 -4.67 -22.24
CA LYS A 2 -3.33 -5.36 -21.56
C LYS A 2 -3.27 -5.09 -20.05
N LEU A 3 -4.43 -4.86 -19.44
CA LEU A 3 -4.59 -4.58 -18.02
C LEU A 3 -5.07 -5.83 -17.30
N TYR A 4 -4.40 -6.18 -16.21
CA TYR A 4 -4.69 -7.33 -15.38
C TYR A 4 -4.88 -6.91 -13.92
N ALA A 5 -5.69 -7.67 -13.18
CA ALA A 5 -5.90 -7.45 -11.77
C ALA A 5 -6.11 -8.76 -11.00
N PRO A 6 -5.84 -8.80 -9.69
CA PRO A 6 -6.23 -9.91 -8.85
C PRO A 6 -7.76 -10.04 -8.83
N LYS A 7 -8.29 -11.25 -8.70
CA LYS A 7 -9.75 -11.48 -8.73
C LYS A 7 -10.52 -10.62 -7.72
N TYR A 8 -9.96 -10.38 -6.54
CA TYR A 8 -10.59 -9.57 -5.48
C TYR A 8 -10.74 -8.09 -5.86
N TYR A 9 -10.03 -7.61 -6.89
CA TYR A 9 -10.03 -6.21 -7.30
C TYR A 9 -11.44 -5.68 -7.60
N LYS A 10 -12.27 -6.50 -8.26
CA LYS A 10 -13.66 -6.15 -8.62
C LYS A 10 -14.60 -6.04 -7.42
N GLU A 11 -14.19 -6.50 -6.25
CA GLU A 11 -15.00 -6.43 -5.02
C GLU A 11 -14.86 -5.06 -4.34
N PHE A 12 -13.84 -4.29 -4.72
CA PHE A 12 -13.59 -2.99 -4.11
C PHE A 12 -14.60 -1.95 -4.58
N THR A 13 -15.18 -1.26 -3.61
CA THR A 13 -15.94 -0.03 -3.81
C THR A 13 -15.72 0.82 -2.57
N CYS A 14 -15.47 2.13 -2.76
CA CYS A 14 -15.31 3.05 -1.64
C CYS A 14 -16.56 3.02 -0.74
N ILE A 15 -16.36 2.76 0.55
CA ILE A 15 -17.45 2.69 1.54
C ILE A 15 -17.83 4.05 2.12
N ALA A 16 -17.23 5.13 1.60
CA ALA A 16 -17.55 6.52 1.87
C ALA A 16 -17.72 6.83 3.37
N ASP A 17 -18.94 7.16 3.78
CA ASP A 17 -19.29 7.58 5.14
C ASP A 17 -19.10 6.50 6.21
N LYS A 18 -18.93 5.24 5.81
CA LYS A 18 -18.62 4.13 6.73
C LYS A 18 -17.13 4.00 7.03
N CYS A 19 -16.27 4.67 6.26
CA CYS A 19 -14.83 4.65 6.45
C CYS A 19 -14.45 5.37 7.74
N LYS A 20 -13.63 4.75 8.59
CA LYS A 20 -13.14 5.39 9.83
C LYS A 20 -11.95 6.31 9.59
N HIS A 21 -11.28 6.11 8.45
CA HIS A 21 -10.09 6.84 8.02
C HIS A 21 -10.41 7.84 6.91
N SER A 22 -9.50 8.80 6.71
CA SER A 22 -9.67 9.84 5.68
C SER A 22 -8.46 9.88 4.77
N CYS A 23 -8.65 9.50 3.50
CA CYS A 23 -7.64 9.66 2.45
C CYS A 23 -7.41 11.12 2.04
N CYS A 24 -8.08 12.10 2.65
CA CYS A 24 -7.93 13.53 2.31
C CYS A 24 -7.05 14.30 3.33
N ILE A 25 -6.04 13.64 3.90
CA ILE A 25 -5.10 14.19 4.88
C ILE A 25 -3.69 13.73 4.52
N GLY A 26 -2.70 14.62 4.63
CA GLY A 26 -1.28 14.25 4.59
C GLY A 26 -0.64 14.21 3.21
N TRP A 27 -1.38 14.55 2.15
CA TRP A 27 -0.84 14.65 0.79
C TRP A 27 -1.59 15.71 -0.02
N GLU A 28 -0.89 16.28 -1.00
CA GLU A 28 -1.44 17.27 -1.91
C GLU A 28 -2.27 16.61 -3.01
N ILE A 29 -3.43 17.21 -3.31
CA ILE A 29 -4.36 16.68 -4.30
C ILE A 29 -4.35 17.60 -5.51
N ASP A 30 -3.74 17.11 -6.57
CA ASP A 30 -3.83 17.72 -7.90
C ASP A 30 -5.28 17.69 -8.42
N VAL A 31 -5.65 18.76 -9.11
CA VAL A 31 -6.92 18.96 -9.77
C VAL A 31 -6.69 18.95 -11.28
N ASP A 32 -7.03 17.82 -11.89
CA ASP A 32 -6.97 17.65 -13.34
C ASP A 32 -7.97 18.54 -14.10
N GLU A 33 -7.71 18.73 -15.38
CA GLU A 33 -8.51 19.58 -16.27
C GLU A 33 -9.99 19.14 -16.33
N GLU A 34 -10.24 17.83 -16.37
CA GLU A 34 -11.61 17.29 -16.40
C GLU A 34 -12.38 17.64 -15.12
N ALA A 35 -11.72 17.55 -13.95
CA ALA A 35 -12.29 17.97 -12.68
C ALA A 35 -12.54 19.50 -12.65
N LEU A 36 -11.61 20.31 -13.15
CA LEU A 36 -11.77 21.77 -13.24
C LEU A 36 -13.00 22.16 -14.07
N GLU A 37 -13.19 21.55 -15.24
CA GLU A 37 -14.35 21.78 -16.10
C GLU A 37 -15.67 21.42 -15.39
N LYS A 38 -15.70 20.26 -14.72
CA LYS A 38 -16.86 19.86 -13.91
C LYS A 38 -17.14 20.86 -12.80
N TYR A 39 -16.14 21.35 -12.10
CA TYR A 39 -16.32 22.31 -11.01
C TYR A 39 -16.80 23.68 -11.52
N ALA A 40 -16.33 24.11 -12.69
CA ALA A 40 -16.74 25.36 -13.33
C ALA A 40 -18.20 25.34 -13.80
N THR A 41 -18.72 24.17 -14.19
CA THR A 41 -20.11 23.98 -14.66
C THR A 41 -21.12 23.74 -13.54
N LEU A 42 -20.67 23.54 -12.29
CA LEU A 42 -21.57 23.43 -11.14
C LEU A 42 -22.26 24.78 -10.86
N GLU A 43 -23.55 24.88 -11.22
CA GLU A 43 -24.38 26.07 -10.99
C GLU A 43 -24.77 26.29 -9.52
N ASN A 44 -24.32 25.41 -8.62
CA ASN A 44 -24.46 25.61 -7.19
C ASN A 44 -23.33 26.50 -6.64
N GLY A 45 -23.57 27.17 -5.51
CA GLY A 45 -22.52 27.98 -4.86
C GLY A 45 -21.31 27.17 -4.38
N TYR A 46 -21.32 25.84 -4.51
CA TYR A 46 -20.25 24.96 -4.11
C TYR A 46 -19.14 24.85 -5.16
N GLY A 47 -19.45 24.81 -6.46
CA GLY A 47 -18.43 24.85 -7.52
C GLY A 47 -17.47 26.05 -7.36
N LYS A 48 -18.03 27.23 -7.11
CA LYS A 48 -17.25 28.44 -6.79
C LYS A 48 -16.39 28.32 -5.53
N LYS A 49 -16.79 27.50 -4.55
CA LYS A 49 -15.98 27.24 -3.34
C LYS A 49 -14.81 26.32 -3.68
N ILE A 50 -15.03 25.28 -4.49
CA ILE A 50 -13.96 24.40 -4.98
C ILE A 50 -12.92 25.20 -5.75
N ILE A 51 -13.33 25.99 -6.73
CA ILE A 51 -12.39 26.80 -7.53
C ILE A 51 -11.58 27.78 -6.64
N LYS A 52 -12.20 28.38 -5.61
CA LYS A 52 -11.49 29.27 -4.67
C LYS A 52 -10.46 28.57 -3.79
N SER A 53 -10.65 27.28 -3.52
CA SER A 53 -9.68 26.49 -2.75
C SER A 53 -8.55 25.92 -3.59
N ILE A 54 -8.51 26.18 -4.89
CA ILE A 54 -7.43 25.76 -5.77
C ILE A 54 -6.32 26.82 -5.80
N ASP A 55 -5.07 26.36 -5.80
CA ASP A 55 -3.91 27.13 -6.24
C ASP A 55 -3.62 26.81 -7.70
N PHE A 56 -3.21 27.81 -8.48
CA PHE A 56 -2.93 27.71 -9.92
C PHE A 56 -1.50 28.11 -10.28
N GLU A 57 -0.63 28.41 -9.30
CA GLU A 57 0.75 28.83 -9.58
C GLU A 57 1.62 27.72 -10.18
N GLU A 58 1.30 26.45 -9.90
CA GLU A 58 1.94 25.26 -10.49
C GLU A 58 0.90 24.33 -11.16
N THR A 59 1.07 23.01 -11.03
CA THR A 59 -0.02 22.06 -11.28
C THR A 59 -1.20 22.45 -10.39
N PRO A 60 -2.41 22.67 -10.95
CA PRO A 60 -3.54 23.08 -10.14
C PRO A 60 -3.80 22.08 -9.03
N HIS A 61 -3.86 22.53 -7.77
CA HIS A 61 -4.02 21.65 -6.61
C HIS A 61 -4.87 22.30 -5.53
N PHE A 62 -5.42 21.52 -4.60
CA PHE A 62 -6.15 22.07 -3.46
C PHE A 62 -5.19 22.65 -2.41
N LYS A 63 -5.38 23.91 -2.06
CA LYS A 63 -4.69 24.55 -0.92
C LYS A 63 -5.07 23.85 0.38
N LEU A 64 -4.13 23.10 0.94
CA LEU A 64 -4.33 22.39 2.19
C LEU A 64 -4.56 23.37 3.35
N LEU A 65 -5.43 22.95 4.26
CA LEU A 65 -5.65 23.62 5.54
C LEU A 65 -4.63 23.14 6.57
N LYS A 66 -4.67 23.71 7.77
CA LYS A 66 -3.83 23.29 8.91
C LYS A 66 -3.87 21.76 9.11
N ASN A 67 -2.71 21.17 9.42
CA ASN A 67 -2.48 19.73 9.55
C ASN A 67 -2.75 18.96 8.24
N ASP A 68 -2.37 19.56 7.12
CA ASP A 68 -2.39 18.94 5.78
C ASP A 68 -3.77 18.39 5.38
N ARG A 69 -4.82 19.09 5.80
CA ARG A 69 -6.21 18.67 5.56
C ARG A 69 -6.74 19.26 4.27
N CYS A 70 -7.31 18.43 3.41
CA CYS A 70 -8.04 18.90 2.24
C CYS A 70 -9.21 19.85 2.64
N PRO A 71 -9.40 20.99 1.95
CA PRO A 71 -10.48 21.93 2.25
C PRO A 71 -11.89 21.36 2.05
N HIS A 72 -12.00 20.26 1.30
CA HIS A 72 -13.25 19.56 1.04
C HIS A 72 -13.59 18.50 2.08
N LEU A 73 -12.72 18.22 3.05
CA LEU A 73 -13.01 17.32 4.15
C LEU A 73 -14.03 17.95 5.11
N ASP A 74 -15.10 17.24 5.46
CA ASP A 74 -16.07 17.70 6.45
C ASP A 74 -15.65 17.34 7.89
N SER A 75 -16.44 17.78 8.87
CA SER A 75 -16.19 17.51 10.29
C SER A 75 -16.38 16.05 10.68
N THR A 76 -17.00 15.25 9.81
CA THR A 76 -17.15 13.80 9.98
C THR A 76 -16.03 13.01 9.32
N GLY A 77 -15.07 13.68 8.68
CA GLY A 77 -13.96 13.01 7.98
C GLY A 77 -14.33 12.51 6.58
N LEU A 78 -15.47 12.95 6.01
CA LEU A 78 -15.87 12.57 4.65
C LEU A 78 -15.65 13.73 3.67
N CYS A 79 -15.16 13.41 2.47
CA CYS A 79 -15.02 14.37 1.40
C CYS A 79 -16.39 14.87 0.92
N LYS A 80 -16.58 16.19 0.95
CA LYS A 80 -17.83 16.85 0.52
C LYS A 80 -18.09 16.71 -0.98
N ILE A 81 -17.04 16.50 -1.80
CA ILE A 81 -17.20 16.34 -3.26
C ILE A 81 -17.91 15.01 -3.55
N ILE A 82 -17.37 13.88 -3.05
CA ILE A 82 -18.04 12.57 -3.20
C ILE A 82 -19.41 12.56 -2.53
N LYS A 83 -19.55 13.16 -1.35
CA LYS A 83 -20.81 13.23 -0.60
C LYS A 83 -21.94 13.94 -1.36
N ASN A 84 -21.62 15.04 -2.06
CA ASN A 84 -22.63 15.88 -2.71
C ASN A 84 -22.83 15.56 -4.20
N PHE A 85 -21.80 15.06 -4.88
CA PHE A 85 -21.79 14.91 -6.34
C PHE A 85 -21.42 13.51 -6.82
N GLY A 86 -20.93 12.64 -5.93
CA GLY A 86 -20.50 11.29 -6.26
C GLY A 86 -19.09 11.21 -6.85
N GLU A 87 -18.64 9.98 -7.10
CA GLU A 87 -17.28 9.65 -7.58
C GLU A 87 -16.93 10.32 -8.90
N GLY A 88 -17.91 10.54 -9.80
CA GLY A 88 -17.68 11.15 -11.11
C GLY A 88 -17.09 12.56 -11.06
N TYR A 89 -17.24 13.27 -9.94
CA TYR A 89 -16.74 14.62 -9.70
C TYR A 89 -15.42 14.67 -8.94
N LEU A 90 -14.86 13.53 -8.53
CA LEU A 90 -13.55 13.50 -7.89
C LEU A 90 -12.44 13.82 -8.91
N CYS A 91 -11.39 14.48 -8.45
CA CYS A 91 -10.12 14.55 -9.19
C CYS A 91 -9.63 13.13 -9.50
N HIS A 92 -8.88 12.98 -10.58
CA HIS A 92 -8.32 11.71 -11.04
C HIS A 92 -7.60 10.98 -9.90
N ILE A 93 -6.70 11.66 -9.18
CA ILE A 93 -5.94 11.06 -8.08
C ILE A 93 -6.82 10.57 -6.92
N CYS A 94 -7.92 11.28 -6.61
CA CYS A 94 -8.88 10.86 -5.59
C CYS A 94 -9.74 9.67 -6.04
N ARG A 95 -10.06 9.58 -7.34
CA ARG A 95 -10.83 8.49 -7.94
C ARG A 95 -10.00 7.21 -8.05
N GLU A 96 -8.73 7.37 -8.37
CA GLU A 96 -7.80 6.27 -8.49
C GLU A 96 -7.48 5.67 -7.13
N HIS A 97 -7.36 6.46 -6.07
CA HIS A 97 -7.08 5.94 -4.74
C HIS A 97 -8.05 4.81 -4.32
N PRO A 98 -7.56 3.65 -3.85
CA PRO A 98 -6.17 3.32 -3.48
C PRO A 98 -5.40 2.53 -4.55
N ARG A 99 -5.75 2.67 -5.84
CA ARG A 99 -5.15 1.89 -6.93
C ARG A 99 -3.68 2.24 -7.15
N PHE A 100 -2.90 1.22 -7.47
CA PHE A 100 -1.54 1.36 -7.99
C PHE A 100 -1.38 0.48 -9.22
N TYR A 101 -0.39 0.80 -10.06
CA TYR A 101 -0.15 0.15 -11.34
C TYR A 101 1.32 -0.30 -11.42
N ASN A 102 1.53 -1.55 -11.81
CA ASN A 102 2.85 -2.14 -12.00
C ASN A 102 2.96 -2.68 -13.42
N GLN A 103 3.93 -2.19 -14.18
CA GLN A 103 4.24 -2.75 -15.47
C GLN A 103 5.07 -4.03 -15.29
N ILE A 104 4.70 -5.11 -15.98
CA ILE A 104 5.48 -6.35 -16.06
C ILE A 104 5.57 -6.75 -17.52
N GLY A 105 6.72 -6.52 -18.15
CA GLY A 105 6.91 -6.76 -19.58
C GLY A 105 5.89 -5.99 -20.42
N ASP A 106 5.06 -6.72 -21.18
CA ASP A 106 4.03 -6.17 -22.08
C ASP A 106 2.63 -6.01 -21.45
N ARG A 107 2.49 -6.29 -20.15
CA ARG A 107 1.23 -6.13 -19.42
C ARG A 107 1.32 -5.13 -18.27
N MET A 108 0.18 -4.53 -17.96
CA MET A 108 -0.01 -3.72 -16.77
C MET A 108 -0.81 -4.49 -15.74
N GLU A 109 -0.40 -4.45 -14.49
CA GLU A 109 -1.10 -5.05 -13.36
C GLU A 109 -1.55 -3.96 -12.39
N VAL A 110 -2.86 -3.86 -12.14
CA VAL A 110 -3.43 -2.95 -11.14
C VAL A 110 -3.64 -3.67 -9.81
N GLY A 111 -3.45 -2.95 -8.71
CA GLY A 111 -3.72 -3.41 -7.35
C GLY A 111 -4.46 -2.37 -6.52
N LEU A 112 -4.65 -2.65 -5.23
CA LEU A 112 -5.26 -1.74 -4.26
C LEU A 112 -4.36 -1.66 -3.04
N GLY A 113 -4.03 -0.45 -2.57
CA GLY A 113 -3.23 -0.23 -1.38
C GLY A 113 -4.00 -0.50 -0.09
N ILE A 114 -3.36 -1.17 0.87
CA ILE A 114 -4.00 -1.53 2.16
C ILE A 114 -4.05 -0.39 3.17
N SER A 115 -3.53 0.81 2.85
CA SER A 115 -3.79 2.04 3.62
C SER A 115 -5.27 2.44 3.60
N CYS A 116 -6.02 1.99 2.58
CA CYS A 116 -7.47 2.04 2.56
C CYS A 116 -8.05 0.87 3.36
N GLU A 117 -8.87 1.14 4.38
CA GLU A 117 -9.41 0.08 5.26
C GLU A 117 -10.28 -0.96 4.53
N GLU A 118 -11.02 -0.56 3.49
CA GLU A 118 -11.85 -1.50 2.74
C GLU A 118 -10.99 -2.40 1.83
N ALA A 119 -9.98 -1.82 1.17
CA ALA A 119 -9.02 -2.60 0.41
C ALA A 119 -8.26 -3.59 1.32
N CYS A 120 -7.81 -3.11 2.48
CA CYS A 120 -7.19 -3.92 3.53
C CYS A 120 -8.08 -5.10 3.93
N ARG A 121 -9.36 -4.83 4.25
CA ARG A 121 -10.34 -5.86 4.61
C ARG A 121 -10.53 -6.89 3.50
N ILE A 122 -10.63 -6.47 2.24
CA ILE A 122 -10.80 -7.38 1.09
C ILE A 122 -9.55 -8.27 0.91
N ILE A 123 -8.37 -7.65 0.88
CA ILE A 123 -7.08 -8.31 0.60
C ILE A 123 -6.68 -9.31 1.69
N LEU A 124 -6.97 -8.99 2.96
CA LEU A 124 -6.64 -9.85 4.10
C LEU A 124 -7.64 -11.00 4.32
N ASN A 125 -8.82 -10.97 3.67
CA ASN A 125 -9.84 -12.01 3.80
C ASN A 125 -10.00 -12.89 2.55
N THR A 126 -9.20 -12.68 1.50
CA THR A 126 -9.21 -13.55 0.32
C THR A 126 -8.23 -14.71 0.47
N ASP A 127 -8.61 -15.89 -0.03
CA ASP A 127 -7.80 -17.11 0.00
C ASP A 127 -6.95 -17.30 -1.27
N GLU A 128 -7.07 -16.39 -2.25
CA GLU A 128 -6.42 -16.52 -3.56
C GLU A 128 -5.13 -15.66 -3.63
N TYR A 129 -4.00 -16.28 -4.02
CA TYR A 129 -2.70 -15.61 -4.10
C TYR A 129 -2.35 -15.18 -5.54
N ASP A 130 -2.54 -16.07 -6.52
CA ASP A 130 -1.97 -15.94 -7.87
C ASP A 130 -3.02 -15.78 -8.99
N VAL A 131 -4.30 -15.60 -8.64
CA VAL A 131 -5.38 -15.47 -9.61
C VAL A 131 -5.44 -14.04 -10.15
N ILE A 132 -4.70 -13.82 -11.23
CA ILE A 132 -4.63 -12.56 -11.97
C ILE A 132 -5.37 -12.72 -13.30
N THR A 133 -6.32 -11.83 -13.59
CA THR A 133 -7.19 -11.91 -14.78
C THR A 133 -7.10 -10.62 -15.59
N GLU A 134 -7.17 -10.75 -16.91
CA GLU A 134 -7.30 -9.61 -17.83
C GLU A 134 -8.64 -8.89 -17.57
N ILE A 135 -8.59 -7.59 -17.34
CA ILE A 135 -9.77 -6.75 -17.04
C ILE A 135 -9.98 -5.62 -18.07
N GLY A 136 -9.07 -5.49 -19.05
CA GLY A 136 -9.20 -4.50 -20.11
C GLY A 136 -7.87 -4.18 -20.79
N GLU A 137 -7.80 -3.01 -21.41
CA GLU A 137 -6.62 -2.49 -22.09
C GLU A 137 -6.40 -1.03 -21.69
N ILE A 138 -5.14 -0.60 -21.62
CA ILE A 138 -4.74 0.78 -21.34
C ILE A 138 -3.83 1.32 -22.45
N CYS A 139 -3.94 2.63 -22.71
CA CYS A 139 -3.15 3.34 -23.72
C CYS A 139 -1.80 3.81 -23.15
N GLN A 140 -0.96 2.86 -22.74
CA GLN A 140 0.42 3.10 -22.30
C GLN A 140 1.38 2.25 -23.13
N GLU A 141 2.54 2.82 -23.47
CA GLU A 141 3.64 2.12 -24.16
C GLU A 141 4.41 1.27 -23.14
N ALA A 142 4.81 0.07 -23.56
CA ALA A 142 5.59 -0.82 -22.70
C ALA A 142 7.06 -0.38 -22.68
N GLU A 143 7.56 -0.07 -21.50
CA GLU A 143 9.00 -0.03 -21.24
C GLU A 143 9.64 -1.42 -21.40
N ALA A 144 10.82 -1.50 -22.00
CA ALA A 144 11.51 -2.77 -22.22
C ALA A 144 12.12 -3.28 -20.92
N VAL A 145 11.51 -4.31 -20.32
CA VAL A 145 12.02 -5.01 -19.13
C VAL A 145 12.31 -6.46 -19.49
N ASP A 146 13.56 -6.91 -19.35
CA ASP A 146 13.99 -8.29 -19.63
C ASP A 146 13.88 -9.20 -18.39
N PHE A 147 13.67 -8.60 -17.21
CA PHE A 147 13.53 -9.33 -15.95
C PHE A 147 12.09 -9.77 -15.69
N ASP A 148 11.86 -11.08 -15.51
CA ASP A 148 10.54 -11.64 -15.22
C ASP A 148 10.28 -11.70 -13.70
N SER A 149 9.98 -10.54 -13.11
CA SER A 149 9.58 -10.43 -11.69
C SER A 149 8.34 -11.26 -11.35
N ALA A 150 7.46 -11.52 -12.33
CA ALA A 150 6.27 -12.33 -12.14
C ALA A 150 6.58 -13.81 -11.92
N LEU A 151 7.67 -14.34 -12.49
CA LEU A 151 8.11 -15.70 -12.24
C LEU A 151 8.50 -15.89 -10.76
N HIS A 152 9.32 -15.00 -10.21
CA HIS A 152 9.72 -15.07 -8.80
C HIS A 152 8.54 -14.90 -7.85
N ARG A 153 7.65 -13.94 -8.12
CA ARG A 153 6.40 -13.79 -7.36
C ARG A 153 5.57 -15.07 -7.37
N LYS A 154 5.44 -15.73 -8.53
CA LYS A 154 4.70 -17.00 -8.65
C LYS A 154 5.36 -18.12 -7.84
N GLU A 155 6.69 -18.17 -7.79
CA GLU A 155 7.40 -19.12 -6.93
C GLU A 155 7.13 -18.87 -5.44
N ILE A 156 7.16 -17.62 -5.01
CA ILE A 156 6.83 -17.27 -3.61
C ILE A 156 5.38 -17.64 -3.30
N TYR A 157 4.43 -17.34 -4.18
CA TYR A 157 3.02 -17.70 -3.95
C TYR A 157 2.78 -19.20 -3.89
N ARG A 158 3.53 -20.01 -4.67
CA ARG A 158 3.51 -21.46 -4.51
C ARG A 158 3.96 -21.87 -3.11
N ILE A 159 5.02 -21.27 -2.56
CA ILE A 159 5.49 -21.52 -1.19
C ILE A 159 4.41 -21.13 -0.18
N LEU A 160 3.85 -19.92 -0.30
CA LEU A 160 2.78 -19.43 0.60
C LEU A 160 1.55 -20.34 0.58
N SER A 161 1.17 -20.86 -0.58
CA SER A 161 0.00 -21.73 -0.76
C SER A 161 0.15 -23.15 -0.17
N ARG A 162 1.35 -23.55 0.27
CA ARG A 162 1.60 -24.89 0.83
C ARG A 162 0.86 -25.06 2.15
N LYS A 163 -0.03 -26.04 2.23
CA LYS A 163 -0.79 -26.37 3.46
C LYS A 163 -0.07 -27.39 4.35
N ASP A 164 0.98 -28.02 3.83
CA ASP A 164 1.79 -29.04 4.47
C ASP A 164 2.99 -28.49 5.25
N VAL A 165 3.18 -27.17 5.23
CA VAL A 165 4.31 -26.45 5.87
C VAL A 165 3.73 -25.34 6.73
N ASP A 166 4.24 -25.19 7.95
CA ASP A 166 3.90 -24.06 8.82
C ASP A 166 4.48 -22.75 8.27
N TYR A 167 3.93 -21.63 8.70
CA TYR A 167 4.30 -20.33 8.12
C TYR A 167 5.77 -19.96 8.36
N LYS A 168 6.35 -20.33 9.51
CA LYS A 168 7.76 -20.07 9.83
C LYS A 168 8.68 -20.79 8.84
N SER A 169 8.46 -22.07 8.58
CA SER A 169 9.23 -22.81 7.59
C SER A 169 9.00 -22.30 6.16
N LYS A 170 7.84 -21.74 5.83
CA LYS A 170 7.65 -21.04 4.53
C LYS A 170 8.57 -19.84 4.39
N LEU A 171 8.70 -19.02 5.44
CA LEU A 171 9.61 -17.88 5.44
C LEU A 171 11.07 -18.34 5.28
N GLU A 172 11.50 -19.38 6.00
CA GLU A 172 12.86 -19.95 5.87
C GLU A 172 13.16 -20.38 4.43
N ILE A 173 12.22 -21.04 3.76
CA ILE A 173 12.36 -21.42 2.33
C ILE A 173 12.51 -20.17 1.45
N ILE A 174 11.74 -19.11 1.70
CA ILE A 174 11.84 -17.85 0.92
C ILE A 174 13.21 -17.19 1.16
N TYR A 175 13.65 -17.08 2.41
CA TYR A 175 14.95 -16.54 2.77
C TYR A 175 16.10 -17.28 2.09
N GLU A 176 16.10 -18.61 2.17
CA GLU A 176 17.15 -19.44 1.58
C GLU A 176 17.16 -19.35 0.05
N LYS A 177 15.98 -19.43 -0.57
CA LYS A 177 15.86 -19.49 -2.03
C LYS A 177 16.26 -18.19 -2.72
N PHE A 178 15.91 -17.04 -2.13
CA PHE A 178 16.19 -15.73 -2.71
C PHE A 178 17.41 -15.04 -2.10
N GLY A 179 18.02 -15.62 -1.05
CA GLY A 179 19.19 -15.06 -0.39
C GLY A 179 18.94 -13.71 0.28
N VAL A 180 17.72 -13.50 0.82
CA VAL A 180 17.23 -12.22 1.35
C VAL A 180 17.22 -12.17 2.87
N TYR A 181 18.33 -12.49 3.51
CA TYR A 181 18.39 -12.52 4.97
C TYR A 181 18.36 -11.11 5.56
N PRO A 182 17.57 -10.85 6.62
CA PRO A 182 17.57 -9.55 7.26
C PRO A 182 18.94 -9.30 7.90
N SER A 183 19.58 -8.19 7.52
CA SER A 183 20.80 -7.70 8.19
C SER A 183 20.55 -7.32 9.65
N VAL A 184 19.30 -6.98 9.98
CA VAL A 184 18.75 -6.74 11.31
C VAL A 184 18.48 -8.08 12.03
N CYS A 185 19.47 -8.50 12.80
CA CYS A 185 19.48 -9.79 13.50
C CYS A 185 19.14 -9.65 14.98
N THR A 186 19.22 -8.44 15.54
CA THR A 186 18.98 -8.18 16.97
C THR A 186 17.81 -7.24 17.20
N ASP A 187 17.23 -7.32 18.41
CA ASP A 187 16.18 -6.40 18.85
C ASP A 187 16.71 -4.94 18.93
N GLU A 188 18.01 -4.74 19.14
CA GLU A 188 18.65 -3.40 19.17
C GLU A 188 18.74 -2.79 17.77
N GLU A 189 19.26 -3.53 16.80
CA GLU A 189 19.29 -3.10 15.39
C GLU A 189 17.89 -2.80 14.86
N TRP A 190 16.88 -3.59 15.27
CA TRP A 190 15.49 -3.35 14.89
C TRP A 190 14.96 -2.03 15.44
N ARG A 191 15.20 -1.76 16.73
CA ARG A 191 14.79 -0.49 17.35
C ARG A 191 15.51 0.69 16.70
N GLY A 192 16.80 0.55 16.40
CA GLY A 192 17.58 1.56 15.67
C GLY A 192 16.95 1.91 14.32
N LEU A 193 16.55 0.91 13.54
CA LEU A 193 15.86 1.13 12.26
C LEU A 193 14.49 1.80 12.45
N ILE A 194 13.64 1.30 13.35
CA ILE A 194 12.35 1.96 13.64
C ILE A 194 12.56 3.40 14.14
N ASP A 195 13.67 3.66 14.82
CA ASP A 195 14.03 4.99 15.27
C ASP A 195 14.47 5.93 14.15
N SER A 196 15.08 5.42 13.07
CA SER A 196 15.47 6.21 11.89
C SER A 196 14.32 6.51 10.93
N LEU A 197 13.22 5.73 10.96
CA LEU A 197 12.06 6.00 10.12
C LEU A 197 11.42 7.36 10.42
N GLU A 198 11.11 8.10 9.36
CA GLU A 198 10.51 9.43 9.39
C GLU A 198 8.97 9.36 9.30
N TYR A 199 8.29 10.43 9.71
CA TYR A 199 6.83 10.58 9.59
C TYR A 199 5.95 9.53 10.31
N LEU A 200 6.50 8.79 11.28
CA LEU A 200 5.70 7.89 12.15
C LEU A 200 5.02 8.66 13.30
N ASP A 201 3.72 8.44 13.50
CA ASP A 201 3.03 8.90 14.70
C ASP A 201 3.69 8.30 15.96
N ALA A 202 3.79 9.08 17.03
CA ALA A 202 4.48 8.66 18.25
C ALA A 202 3.86 7.39 18.88
N SER A 203 2.54 7.21 18.75
CA SER A 203 1.85 6.02 19.26
C SER A 203 2.10 4.79 18.39
N HIS A 204 2.18 4.95 17.08
CA HIS A 204 2.51 3.87 16.13
C HIS A 204 4.00 3.49 16.19
N LYS A 205 4.90 4.46 16.32
CA LYS A 205 6.32 4.19 16.60
C LYS A 205 6.48 3.36 17.88
N LYS A 206 5.75 3.72 18.94
CA LYS A 206 5.74 2.92 20.18
C LYS A 206 5.22 1.50 19.96
N LEU A 207 4.21 1.32 19.11
CA LEU A 207 3.71 -0.01 18.73
C LEU A 207 4.83 -0.83 18.08
N PHE A 208 5.55 -0.26 17.12
CA PHE A 208 6.61 -0.91 16.36
C PHE A 208 7.87 -1.21 17.19
N LEU A 209 8.18 -0.39 18.19
CA LEU A 209 9.30 -0.60 19.13
C LEU A 209 9.09 -1.74 20.13
N ASN A 210 7.84 -2.23 20.30
CA ASN A 210 7.55 -3.41 21.12
C ASN A 210 7.93 -4.74 20.43
N TYR A 211 8.57 -4.65 19.26
CA TYR A 211 9.16 -5.80 18.57
C TYR A 211 10.07 -6.61 19.49
N SER A 212 9.99 -7.94 19.36
CA SER A 212 10.97 -8.88 19.90
C SER A 212 11.07 -10.10 19.00
N PHE A 213 12.30 -10.56 18.77
CA PHE A 213 12.58 -11.79 18.01
C PHE A 213 11.85 -13.02 18.56
N GLU A 214 11.65 -13.10 19.87
CA GLU A 214 11.02 -14.24 20.55
C GLU A 214 9.49 -14.29 20.33
N LEU A 215 8.86 -13.17 19.98
CA LEU A 215 7.40 -13.06 19.83
C LEU A 215 6.87 -13.55 18.48
N ARG A 216 7.72 -14.08 17.59
CA ARG A 216 7.34 -14.46 16.22
C ARG A 216 6.47 -15.71 16.10
N GLU A 217 6.26 -16.46 17.17
CA GLU A 217 5.46 -17.69 17.11
C GLU A 217 4.00 -17.37 17.47
N ASN A 218 3.14 -17.27 16.44
CA ASN A 218 1.70 -17.13 16.63
C ASN A 218 0.86 -17.77 15.52
N GLU A 219 0.49 -19.02 15.74
CA GLU A 219 -0.38 -19.80 14.84
C GLU A 219 -1.74 -19.11 14.55
N LYS A 220 -2.26 -18.28 15.47
CA LYS A 220 -3.62 -17.72 15.35
C LYS A 220 -3.76 -16.74 14.18
N ASN A 221 -2.69 -16.04 13.82
CA ASN A 221 -2.72 -14.97 12.83
C ASN A 221 -1.86 -15.26 11.59
N GLU A 222 -1.32 -16.47 11.46
CA GLU A 222 -0.45 -16.86 10.34
C GLU A 222 -1.08 -16.56 8.98
N LYS A 223 -2.37 -16.85 8.81
CA LYS A 223 -3.08 -16.54 7.57
C LYS A 223 -2.99 -15.04 7.22
N TYR A 224 -3.06 -14.15 8.21
CA TYR A 224 -3.00 -12.71 7.98
C TYR A 224 -1.57 -12.28 7.65
N SER A 225 -0.57 -12.84 8.33
CA SER A 225 0.84 -12.64 7.97
C SER A 225 1.13 -13.06 6.53
N GLU A 226 0.65 -14.24 6.10
CA GLU A 226 0.75 -14.69 4.72
C GLU A 226 0.10 -13.71 3.73
N ARG A 227 -1.09 -13.20 4.07
CA ARG A 227 -1.81 -12.23 3.22
C ARG A 227 -1.11 -10.88 3.14
N VAL A 228 -0.55 -10.39 4.26
CA VAL A 228 0.24 -9.16 4.30
C VAL A 228 1.49 -9.30 3.41
N LEU A 229 2.23 -10.41 3.56
CA LEU A 229 3.41 -10.67 2.73
C LEU A 229 3.05 -10.77 1.25
N ALA A 230 1.98 -11.52 0.92
CA ALA A 230 1.53 -11.67 -0.46
C ALA A 230 1.15 -10.32 -1.10
N TYR A 231 0.52 -9.43 -0.33
CA TYR A 231 0.19 -8.07 -0.75
C TYR A 231 1.43 -7.24 -1.06
N PHE A 232 2.40 -7.17 -0.13
CA PHE A 232 3.61 -6.37 -0.34
C PHE A 232 4.40 -6.88 -1.55
N ILE A 233 4.50 -8.21 -1.73
CA ILE A 233 5.15 -8.80 -2.92
C ILE A 233 4.42 -8.40 -4.20
N TYR A 234 3.08 -8.44 -4.22
CA TYR A 234 2.31 -8.02 -5.40
C TYR A 234 2.60 -6.56 -5.76
N ARG A 235 2.64 -5.69 -4.75
CA ARG A 235 2.80 -4.26 -4.94
C ARG A 235 4.23 -3.84 -5.28
N HIS A 236 5.24 -4.45 -4.68
CA HIS A 236 6.62 -3.96 -4.76
C HIS A 236 7.53 -4.82 -5.63
N CYS A 237 7.57 -6.14 -5.42
CA CYS A 237 8.49 -7.00 -6.17
C CYS A 237 8.22 -7.01 -7.68
N SER A 238 6.97 -6.73 -8.09
CA SER A 238 6.58 -6.65 -9.50
C SER A 238 7.27 -5.52 -10.27
N LYS A 239 7.77 -4.50 -9.56
CA LYS A 239 8.41 -3.31 -10.15
C LYS A 239 9.90 -3.51 -10.47
N ALA A 240 10.49 -4.59 -9.97
CA ALA A 240 11.92 -4.82 -10.07
C ALA A 240 12.39 -4.97 -11.52
N TRP A 241 13.49 -4.30 -11.84
CA TRP A 241 14.16 -4.29 -13.13
C TRP A 241 15.22 -5.38 -13.26
N ASP A 242 15.76 -5.86 -12.14
CA ASP A 242 16.73 -6.94 -12.07
C ASP A 242 16.63 -7.75 -10.77
N GLU A 243 17.51 -8.75 -10.64
CA GLU A 243 17.58 -9.64 -9.48
C GLU A 243 17.96 -8.92 -8.18
N THR A 244 18.78 -7.86 -8.25
CA THR A 244 19.22 -7.10 -7.07
C THR A 244 18.04 -6.33 -6.51
N GLU A 245 17.37 -5.56 -7.36
CA GLU A 245 16.22 -4.76 -6.96
C GLU A 245 15.04 -5.64 -6.52
N PHE A 246 14.86 -6.80 -7.15
CA PHE A 246 13.86 -7.77 -6.69
C PHE A 246 14.11 -8.19 -5.23
N ARG A 247 15.37 -8.44 -4.87
CA ARG A 247 15.74 -8.85 -3.52
C ARG A 247 15.64 -7.70 -2.52
N GLU A 248 15.93 -6.46 -2.93
CA GLU A 248 15.66 -5.23 -2.16
C GLU A 248 14.18 -5.11 -1.80
N TRP A 249 13.31 -5.18 -2.80
CA TRP A 249 11.87 -5.14 -2.58
C TRP A 249 11.37 -6.33 -1.77
N LEU A 250 11.91 -7.53 -1.98
CA LEU A 250 11.53 -8.70 -1.18
C LEU A 250 11.97 -8.54 0.28
N GLY A 251 13.15 -7.96 0.54
CA GLY A 251 13.61 -7.59 1.88
C GLY A 251 12.65 -6.61 2.56
N PHE A 252 12.23 -5.57 1.86
CA PHE A 252 11.20 -4.65 2.33
C PHE A 252 9.88 -5.37 2.66
N CYS A 253 9.40 -6.26 1.78
CA CYS A 253 8.17 -7.03 2.01
C CYS A 253 8.27 -7.88 3.29
N LEU A 254 9.39 -8.57 3.49
CA LEU A 254 9.67 -9.40 4.65
C LEU A 254 9.83 -8.58 5.93
N PHE A 255 10.37 -7.35 5.84
CA PHE A 255 10.41 -6.41 6.94
C PHE A 255 9.00 -6.00 7.39
N CYS A 256 8.15 -5.56 6.45
CA CYS A 256 6.78 -5.14 6.77
C CYS A 256 5.94 -6.29 7.34
N GLU A 257 6.11 -7.50 6.82
CA GLU A 257 5.51 -8.72 7.38
C GLU A 257 5.96 -8.96 8.82
N ARG A 258 7.27 -8.90 9.08
CA ARG A 258 7.84 -9.12 10.41
C ARG A 258 7.35 -8.08 11.41
N LEU A 259 7.22 -6.83 10.96
CA LEU A 259 6.66 -5.74 11.74
C LEU A 259 5.19 -6.01 12.07
N PHE A 260 4.41 -6.43 11.09
CA PHE A 260 3.01 -6.80 11.24
C PHE A 260 2.85 -7.96 12.25
N ALA A 261 3.57 -9.06 12.05
CA ALA A 261 3.49 -10.24 12.91
C ALA A 261 3.79 -9.88 14.38
N SER A 262 4.78 -9.01 14.60
CA SER A 262 5.18 -8.57 15.94
C SER A 262 4.15 -7.62 16.57
N ALA A 263 3.63 -6.67 15.81
CA ALA A 263 2.64 -5.71 16.29
C ALA A 263 1.31 -6.39 16.69
N VAL A 264 0.89 -7.42 15.95
CA VAL A 264 -0.33 -8.19 16.24
C VAL A 264 -0.26 -8.93 17.58
N MET A 265 0.94 -9.23 18.09
CA MET A 265 1.11 -9.92 19.37
C MET A 265 0.85 -9.04 20.58
N VAL A 266 1.14 -7.75 20.45
CA VAL A 266 1.18 -6.80 21.57
C VAL A 266 0.07 -5.77 21.51
N SER A 267 -0.47 -5.52 20.31
CA SER A 267 -1.51 -4.54 20.09
C SER A 267 -2.89 -5.05 20.50
N LYS A 268 -3.75 -4.10 20.89
CA LYS A 268 -5.20 -4.33 21.04
C LYS A 268 -5.97 -4.01 19.76
N GLU A 269 -5.30 -3.41 18.78
CA GLU A 269 -5.89 -3.09 17.48
C GLU A 269 -6.19 -4.34 16.67
N SER A 270 -7.13 -4.22 15.73
CA SER A 270 -7.42 -5.31 14.81
C SER A 270 -6.25 -5.56 13.85
N VAL A 271 -6.12 -6.79 13.34
CA VAL A 271 -5.14 -7.13 12.29
C VAL A 271 -5.25 -6.21 11.07
N PHE A 272 -6.47 -5.81 10.69
CA PHE A 272 -6.69 -4.90 9.57
C PHE A 272 -6.12 -3.50 9.84
N GLU A 273 -6.28 -3.01 11.07
CA GLU A 273 -5.77 -1.70 11.45
C GLU A 273 -4.25 -1.67 11.51
N ILE A 274 -3.63 -2.72 12.04
CA ILE A 274 -2.15 -2.83 12.09
C ILE A 274 -1.56 -2.85 10.68
N ALA A 275 -2.14 -3.66 9.77
CA ALA A 275 -1.68 -3.72 8.38
C ALA A 275 -1.86 -2.37 7.66
N ARG A 276 -2.98 -1.67 7.94
CA ARG A 276 -3.26 -0.34 7.41
C ARG A 276 -2.24 0.70 7.89
N ILE A 277 -1.92 0.72 9.19
CA ILE A 277 -0.94 1.65 9.77
C ILE A 277 0.45 1.43 9.17
N ILE A 278 0.89 0.17 9.02
CA ILE A 278 2.19 -0.13 8.38
C ILE A 278 2.22 0.39 6.94
N SER A 279 1.14 0.21 6.19
CA SER A 279 1.03 0.78 4.84
C SER A 279 1.07 2.31 4.88
N GLU A 280 0.19 2.94 5.66
CA GLU A 280 0.07 4.39 5.76
C GLU A 280 1.38 5.09 6.15
N GLU A 281 2.11 4.59 7.14
CA GLU A 281 3.28 5.28 7.69
C GLU A 281 4.61 4.85 7.05
N ILE A 282 4.73 3.61 6.61
CA ILE A 282 6.01 3.05 6.12
C ILE A 282 5.98 2.92 4.60
N GLU A 283 4.99 2.23 4.05
CA GLU A 283 4.93 1.92 2.61
C GLU A 283 4.71 3.15 1.73
N TYR A 284 3.94 4.12 2.21
CA TYR A 284 3.65 5.36 1.48
C TYR A 284 4.68 6.48 1.72
N SER A 285 5.73 6.23 2.51
CA SER A 285 6.86 7.14 2.67
C SER A 285 8.05 6.63 1.86
N GLU A 286 8.43 7.37 0.83
CA GLU A 286 9.57 7.02 -0.03
C GLU A 286 10.87 6.93 0.78
N ASP A 287 11.10 7.89 1.69
CA ASP A 287 12.24 7.90 2.62
C ASP A 287 12.31 6.62 3.46
N ASN A 288 11.18 6.19 4.04
CA ASN A 288 11.11 4.96 4.82
C ASN A 288 11.36 3.72 3.96
N THR A 289 10.78 3.66 2.75
CA THR A 289 11.03 2.52 1.86
C THR A 289 12.50 2.43 1.45
N ASN A 290 13.15 3.56 1.15
CA ASN A 290 14.55 3.64 0.77
C ASN A 290 15.50 3.22 1.92
N GLU A 291 15.24 3.71 3.13
CA GLU A 291 15.99 3.35 4.33
C GLU A 291 15.93 1.84 4.57
N ILE A 292 14.74 1.23 4.46
CA ILE A 292 14.56 -0.21 4.69
C ILE A 292 15.23 -1.04 3.57
N THR A 293 15.09 -0.66 2.30
CA THR A 293 15.69 -1.42 1.19
C THR A 293 17.21 -1.40 1.22
N ALA A 294 17.82 -0.24 1.55
CA ALA A 294 19.28 -0.10 1.63
C ALA A 294 19.91 -1.07 2.63
N MET A 295 19.22 -1.35 3.74
CA MET A 295 19.76 -2.20 4.80
C MET A 295 19.91 -3.68 4.43
N TYR A 296 19.16 -4.20 3.46
CA TYR A 296 19.25 -5.64 3.10
C TYR A 296 20.50 -5.97 2.27
N PHE A 297 21.26 -4.97 1.80
CA PHE A 297 22.41 -5.17 0.91
C PHE A 297 23.71 -4.47 1.35
N GLU A 298 23.69 -3.69 2.43
CA GLU A 298 24.92 -3.28 3.12
C GLU A 298 25.46 -4.40 4.02
N LYS A 299 26.17 -5.39 3.44
CA LYS A 299 27.18 -6.22 4.13
C LYS A 299 28.02 -7.05 3.16
#